data_AF-A0A7C7X8C1-F1
#
_entry.id   AF-A0A7C7X8C1-F1
#
_cell.length_a   1.000
_cell.length_b   1.000
_cell.length_c   1.000
_cell.angle_alpha   90.00
_cell.angle_beta   90.00
_cell.angle_gamma   90.00
#
_symmetry.space_group_name_H-M   'P 1'
#
loop_
_entity.id
_entity.type
_entity.pdbx_description
1 polymer ?
#
loop_
_entity_poly.entity_id
_entity_poly.type
_entity_poly.pdbx_seq_one_letter_code
_entity_poly.pdbx_strand_id
1 'polypeptide(L)'
;MPFLAPKSARASQGWPELIVIAPRIIIYGWFIAVTLPLAGDEPRSSLEQLRRVTIDRDDTRSTIDGRILFTGAEGGILLESQTTRYWLLQANEIIAQDRLDQPFRIPNHKEFTEQLLQEFPGFESSTTANYVIVHNTTRAYADWCGGLYERLHRAFINYWKTRGVKLVSPEYPLVALVFKNRAAYEAYAVKDIGPSAKSMLGYFNIQTNRVVMFDLTGVENATGGQRVTSADQVNRILIQPAAERTVATIVHEATHQISYNCGLQTRLAGNPKWVSEGMAIFFETPDLRNRRGWSGIGKVHRLHLANFQRRSPGNGVIRRIVADDQPFTSSTTAGVAYSQAWALTYYLQKTQKKQYSQYMKGLSEMQPLAEETAEERLQRFQTAFGDIVKLESNFVPFMLKIR
;
A
#
# COMPACT_ATOMS: atom_id res chain seq x y z
N MET A 1 -43.77 30.51 -23.96
CA MET A 1 -43.72 29.05 -23.72
C MET A 1 -43.13 28.39 -24.96
N PRO A 2 -41.90 27.84 -24.89
CA PRO A 2 -41.34 27.11 -26.03
C PRO A 2 -41.40 25.59 -25.85
N PHE A 3 -41.29 24.94 -27.01
CA PHE A 3 -41.39 23.53 -27.34
C PHE A 3 -40.24 22.64 -26.79
N LEU A 4 -40.57 21.38 -26.49
CA LEU A 4 -39.71 20.18 -26.44
C LEU A 4 -39.55 19.64 -27.88
N ALA A 5 -38.47 18.99 -28.37
CA ALA A 5 -37.52 17.98 -27.85
C ALA A 5 -36.31 17.84 -28.85
N PRO A 6 -35.40 16.83 -28.84
CA PRO A 6 -34.64 16.16 -27.75
C PRO A 6 -33.10 15.97 -28.02
N LYS A 7 -32.39 15.49 -26.97
CA LYS A 7 -31.24 14.56 -26.93
C LYS A 7 -29.89 14.92 -27.62
N SER A 8 -28.88 15.20 -26.78
CA SER A 8 -27.67 14.34 -26.70
C SER A 8 -26.97 14.51 -25.34
N ALA A 9 -26.93 13.45 -24.54
CA ALA A 9 -26.13 13.39 -23.32
C ALA A 9 -24.98 12.40 -23.57
N ARG A 10 -23.77 12.94 -23.81
CA ARG A 10 -22.54 12.16 -23.74
C ARG A 10 -22.23 11.93 -22.27
N ALA A 11 -22.36 10.68 -21.84
CA ALA A 11 -21.84 10.21 -20.56
C ALA A 11 -20.31 10.32 -20.57
N SER A 12 -19.76 11.22 -19.78
CA SER A 12 -18.35 11.20 -19.42
C SER A 12 -18.13 10.10 -18.36
N GLN A 13 -17.51 9.00 -18.79
CA GLN A 13 -17.00 7.97 -17.88
C GLN A 13 -15.86 8.58 -17.04
N GLY A 14 -16.17 8.93 -15.79
CA GLY A 14 -15.23 9.29 -14.75
C GLY A 14 -14.43 8.07 -14.28
N TRP A 15 -13.15 8.29 -13.98
CA TRP A 15 -12.17 7.26 -13.65
C TRP A 15 -12.24 6.90 -12.16
N PRO A 16 -11.97 5.64 -11.77
CA PRO A 16 -11.88 5.28 -10.37
C PRO A 16 -10.53 5.71 -9.75
N GLU A 17 -10.62 6.24 -8.54
CA GLU A 17 -9.55 6.78 -7.72
C GLU A 17 -8.74 5.64 -7.09
N LEU A 18 -7.40 5.68 -7.21
CA LEU A 18 -6.51 4.93 -6.32
C LEU A 18 -6.20 5.85 -5.14
N ILE A 19 -6.77 5.54 -3.97
CA ILE A 19 -6.46 6.25 -2.72
C ILE A 19 -5.89 5.21 -1.78
N VAL A 20 -4.61 5.35 -1.44
CA VAL A 20 -4.05 4.70 -0.26
C VAL A 20 -4.65 5.44 0.95
N ILE A 21 -5.80 4.95 1.42
CA ILE A 21 -6.52 5.48 2.57
C ILE A 21 -5.79 4.99 3.82
N ALA A 22 -5.01 5.88 4.43
CA ALA A 22 -4.98 5.88 5.88
C ALA A 22 -6.37 6.35 6.33
N PRO A 23 -7.09 5.65 7.22
CA PRO A 23 -8.31 6.20 7.78
C PRO A 23 -7.99 7.60 8.32
N ARG A 24 -8.91 8.56 8.11
CA ARG A 24 -8.87 9.84 8.82
C ARG A 24 -9.04 9.55 10.31
N ILE A 25 -7.97 9.14 10.97
CA ILE A 25 -7.83 9.32 12.40
C ILE A 25 -7.52 10.80 12.53
N ILE A 26 -8.54 11.59 12.84
CA ILE A 26 -8.31 12.91 13.40
C ILE A 26 -7.76 12.64 14.79
N ILE A 27 -6.44 12.56 14.90
CA ILE A 27 -5.76 12.43 16.19
C ILE A 27 -5.90 13.80 16.86
N TYR A 28 -6.94 14.00 17.67
CA TYR A 28 -6.94 15.05 18.69
C TYR A 28 -6.09 14.54 19.86
N GLY A 29 -4.77 14.51 19.67
CA GLY A 29 -3.83 13.99 20.66
C GLY A 29 -2.42 14.28 20.19
N TRP A 30 -1.66 15.05 20.95
CA TRP A 30 -0.31 15.43 20.59
C TRP A 30 0.63 14.27 20.93
N PHE A 31 0.95 13.41 19.97
CA PHE A 31 2.08 12.47 20.14
C PHE A 31 3.39 13.24 19.93
N ILE A 32 3.76 14.08 20.91
CA ILE A 32 5.08 14.73 20.90
C ILE A 32 6.12 13.66 21.18
N ALA A 33 6.83 13.23 20.15
CA ALA A 33 8.09 12.52 20.31
C ALA A 33 9.13 13.53 20.82
N VAL A 34 9.27 13.63 22.15
CA VAL A 34 10.44 14.30 22.73
C VAL A 34 11.63 13.38 22.45
N THR A 35 12.63 13.87 21.71
CA THR A 35 13.97 13.28 21.72
C THR A 35 14.56 13.45 23.11
N LEU A 36 14.24 12.52 24.01
CA LEU A 36 14.90 12.37 25.29
C LEU A 36 16.31 11.81 25.05
N PRO A 37 17.33 12.29 25.79
CA PRO A 37 18.66 11.71 25.74
C PRO A 37 18.56 10.24 26.20
N LEU A 38 19.29 9.36 25.51
CA LEU A 38 19.43 7.92 25.78
C LEU A 38 19.29 7.59 27.27
N ALA A 39 18.07 7.24 27.68
CA ALA A 39 17.75 6.80 29.02
C ALA A 39 17.44 5.31 28.94
N GLY A 40 18.47 4.49 29.18
CA GLY A 40 18.39 3.07 29.46
C GLY A 40 18.00 2.19 28.28
N ASP A 41 18.91 1.31 27.87
CA ASP A 41 18.55 0.06 27.19
C ASP A 41 17.55 -0.70 28.07
N GLU A 42 16.24 -0.52 27.86
CA GLU A 42 15.30 -1.60 28.18
C GLU A 42 15.69 -2.79 27.30
N PRO A 43 16.03 -3.95 27.88
CA PRO A 43 16.44 -5.10 27.09
C PRO A 43 15.30 -5.47 26.14
N ARG A 44 15.65 -5.76 24.87
CA ARG A 44 14.74 -6.25 23.80
C ARG A 44 13.69 -7.29 24.25
N SER A 45 13.93 -7.98 25.36
CA SER A 45 13.02 -8.93 26.01
C SER A 45 11.65 -8.37 26.44
N SER A 46 11.48 -7.06 26.68
CA SER A 46 10.16 -6.50 27.07
C SER A 46 9.19 -6.36 25.89
N LEU A 47 9.70 -6.27 24.66
CA LEU A 47 8.97 -6.18 23.38
C LEU A 47 8.51 -7.53 22.82
N GLU A 48 9.09 -8.63 23.31
CA GLU A 48 8.74 -10.00 22.92
C GLU A 48 7.70 -10.64 23.86
N GLN A 49 7.17 -9.90 24.83
CA GLN A 49 6.20 -10.43 25.78
C GLN A 49 4.78 -10.32 25.23
N LEU A 50 4.02 -11.43 25.28
CA LEU A 50 2.62 -11.39 24.93
C LEU A 50 1.83 -10.60 25.98
N ARG A 51 1.04 -9.64 25.51
CA ARG A 51 0.13 -8.82 26.29
C ARG A 51 -1.31 -9.18 25.92
N ARG A 52 -2.18 -9.20 26.92
CA ARG A 52 -3.63 -9.14 26.72
C ARG A 52 -4.10 -7.74 27.07
N VAL A 53 -4.59 -7.01 26.09
CA VAL A 53 -5.13 -5.67 26.28
C VAL A 53 -6.64 -5.75 26.21
N THR A 54 -7.30 -5.37 27.30
CA THR A 54 -8.75 -5.21 27.34
C THR A 54 -9.07 -3.76 26.99
N ILE A 55 -9.91 -3.57 25.97
CA ILE A 55 -10.31 -2.25 25.50
C ILE A 55 -11.81 -2.04 25.60
N ASP A 56 -12.22 -0.79 25.72
CA ASP A 56 -13.57 -0.30 25.46
C ASP A 56 -13.51 0.67 24.29
N ARG A 57 -14.18 0.32 23.19
CA ARG A 57 -14.29 1.17 22.01
C ARG A 57 -15.75 1.16 21.56
N ASP A 58 -16.35 2.33 21.49
CA ASP A 58 -17.76 2.51 21.12
C ASP A 58 -18.70 1.62 21.95
N ASP A 59 -18.54 1.66 23.28
CA ASP A 59 -19.28 0.87 24.29
C ASP A 59 -19.19 -0.65 24.08
N THR A 60 -18.18 -1.11 23.34
CA THR A 60 -17.93 -2.52 23.06
C THR A 60 -16.62 -2.96 23.68
N ARG A 61 -16.73 -3.73 24.77
CA ARG A 61 -15.58 -4.33 25.42
C ARG A 61 -15.04 -5.49 24.60
N SER A 62 -13.74 -5.49 24.34
CA SER A 62 -13.04 -6.59 23.67
C SER A 62 -11.64 -6.78 24.25
N THR A 63 -11.03 -7.92 23.91
CA THR A 63 -9.67 -8.28 24.34
C THR A 63 -8.82 -8.59 23.13
N ILE A 64 -7.60 -8.07 23.13
CA ILE A 64 -6.65 -8.25 22.04
C ILE A 64 -5.34 -8.80 22.62
N ASP A 65 -4.90 -9.93 22.09
CA ASP A 65 -3.60 -10.50 22.43
C ASP A 65 -2.56 -10.06 21.38
N GLY A 66 -1.42 -9.54 21.84
CA GLY A 66 -0.40 -8.99 20.95
C GLY A 66 0.90 -8.58 21.64
N ARG A 67 1.84 -8.02 20.88
CA ARG A 67 3.05 -7.36 21.42
C ARG A 67 2.93 -5.84 21.32
N ILE A 68 3.38 -5.12 22.33
CA ILE A 68 3.43 -3.66 22.29
C ILE A 68 4.68 -3.26 21.51
N LEU A 69 4.48 -2.50 20.43
CA LEU A 69 5.56 -1.97 19.60
C LEU A 69 6.01 -0.58 20.08
N PHE A 70 5.09 0.20 20.64
CA PHE A 70 5.33 1.55 21.10
C PHE A 70 4.33 1.95 22.18
N THR A 71 4.79 2.72 23.17
CA THR A 71 3.95 3.38 24.18
C THR A 71 4.20 4.88 24.09
N GLY A 72 3.15 5.65 23.85
CA GLY A 72 3.21 7.10 23.78
C GLY A 72 3.26 7.74 25.17
N ALA A 73 3.70 9.00 25.22
CA ALA A 73 3.84 9.77 26.47
C ALA A 73 2.50 9.93 27.23
N GLU A 74 1.38 9.98 26.51
CA GLU A 74 0.02 10.10 27.09
C GLU A 74 -0.60 8.74 27.45
N GLY A 75 0.16 7.63 27.36
CA GLY A 75 -0.29 6.29 27.74
C GLY A 75 -1.00 5.49 26.63
N GLY A 76 -1.18 6.07 25.44
CA GLY A 76 -1.63 5.31 24.26
C GLY A 76 -0.58 4.29 23.81
N ILE A 77 -1.01 3.19 23.20
CA ILE A 77 -0.12 2.11 22.74
C ILE A 77 -0.36 1.75 21.27
N LEU A 78 0.74 1.36 20.60
CA LEU A 78 0.70 0.63 19.33
C LEU A 78 0.90 -0.85 19.62
N LEU A 79 -0.15 -1.64 19.44
CA LEU A 79 -0.15 -3.09 19.66
C LEU A 79 -0.19 -3.83 18.31
N GLU A 80 0.69 -4.81 18.11
CA GLU A 80 0.62 -5.75 16.99
C GLU A 80 -0.01 -7.07 17.44
N SER A 81 -1.09 -7.48 16.78
CA SER A 81 -1.69 -8.81 16.97
C SER A 81 -0.93 -9.89 16.20
N GLN A 82 -1.16 -11.16 16.56
CA GLN A 82 -0.58 -12.30 15.84
C GLN A 82 -1.06 -12.46 14.39
N THR A 83 -2.07 -11.69 13.96
CA THR A 83 -2.59 -11.65 12.59
C THR A 83 -2.12 -10.40 11.81
N THR A 84 -0.97 -9.84 12.19
CA THR A 84 -0.29 -8.66 11.60
C THR A 84 -1.00 -7.33 11.76
N ARG A 85 -2.14 -7.30 12.46
CA ARG A 85 -2.93 -6.08 12.64
C ARG A 85 -2.28 -5.18 13.67
N TYR A 86 -2.14 -3.91 13.31
CA TYR A 86 -1.78 -2.84 14.23
C TYR A 86 -3.04 -2.22 14.81
N TRP A 87 -3.04 -2.10 16.13
CA TRP A 87 -4.05 -1.42 16.92
C TRP A 87 -3.41 -0.17 17.50
N LEU A 88 -3.86 0.99 17.04
CA LEU A 88 -3.62 2.25 17.73
C LEU A 88 -4.69 2.38 18.80
N LEU A 89 -4.28 2.30 20.06
CA LEU A 89 -5.16 2.35 21.22
C LEU A 89 -4.82 3.61 22.03
N GLN A 90 -5.81 4.45 22.26
CA GLN A 90 -5.68 5.61 23.12
C GLN A 90 -5.76 5.19 24.59
N ALA A 91 -5.15 5.97 25.49
CA ALA A 91 -5.12 5.64 26.92
C ALA A 91 -6.52 5.46 27.52
N ASN A 92 -7.48 6.27 27.08
CA ASN A 92 -8.88 6.20 27.53
C ASN A 92 -9.66 5.00 26.98
N GLU A 93 -9.17 4.33 25.94
CA GLU A 93 -9.76 3.10 25.41
C GLU A 93 -9.28 1.85 26.17
N ILE A 94 -8.19 1.96 26.93
CA ILE A 94 -7.53 0.81 27.57
C ILE A 94 -8.09 0.63 28.98
N ILE A 95 -8.80 -0.48 29.20
CA ILE A 95 -9.32 -0.86 30.53
C ILE A 95 -8.23 -1.58 31.34
N ALA A 96 -7.51 -2.51 30.72
CA ALA A 96 -6.52 -3.34 31.38
C ALA A 96 -5.44 -3.81 30.41
N GLN A 97 -4.24 -4.03 30.94
CA GLN A 97 -3.10 -4.59 30.21
C GLN A 97 -2.44 -5.67 31.06
N ASP A 98 -2.70 -6.93 30.72
CA ASP A 98 -2.16 -8.08 31.42
C ASP A 98 -0.92 -8.62 30.69
N ARG A 99 0.12 -8.96 31.47
CA ARG A 99 1.24 -9.76 30.99
C ARG A 99 0.84 -11.23 31.02
N LEU A 100 0.88 -11.90 29.86
CA LEU A 100 0.71 -13.35 29.81
C LEU A 100 2.06 -14.03 30.04
N ASP A 101 2.08 -15.22 30.66
CA ASP A 101 3.33 -15.93 30.98
C ASP A 101 4.08 -16.37 29.72
N GLN A 102 3.35 -16.65 28.64
CA GLN A 102 3.92 -17.06 27.37
C GLN A 102 4.50 -15.86 26.58
N PRO A 103 5.64 -16.04 25.87
CA PRO A 103 6.17 -15.00 25.00
C PRO A 103 5.26 -14.79 23.77
N PHE A 104 5.36 -13.61 23.17
CA PHE A 104 4.78 -13.36 21.86
C PHE A 104 5.49 -14.26 20.85
N ARG A 105 4.71 -15.05 20.13
CA ARG A 105 5.20 -15.91 19.06
C ARG A 105 4.52 -15.55 17.76
N ILE A 106 5.32 -15.45 16.70
CA ILE A 106 4.82 -15.41 15.33
C ILE A 106 4.29 -16.81 14.96
N PRO A 107 3.00 -16.94 14.61
CA PRO A 107 2.43 -18.22 14.21
C PRO A 107 3.13 -18.75 12.95
N ASN A 108 3.26 -20.06 12.83
CA ASN A 108 3.74 -20.65 11.59
C ASN A 108 2.69 -20.50 10.48
N HIS A 109 3.07 -20.78 9.23
CA HIS A 109 2.22 -20.56 8.05
C HIS A 109 0.83 -21.21 8.16
N LYS A 110 0.76 -22.44 8.71
CA LYS A 110 -0.50 -23.18 8.90
C LYS A 110 -1.36 -22.54 9.98
N GLU A 111 -0.80 -22.28 11.16
CA GLU A 111 -1.50 -21.66 12.28
C GLU A 111 -2.03 -20.26 11.91
N PHE A 112 -1.22 -19.48 11.20
CA PHE A 112 -1.58 -18.17 10.69
C PHE A 112 -2.75 -18.25 9.70
N THR A 113 -2.73 -19.23 8.80
CA THR A 113 -3.83 -19.48 7.86
C THR A 113 -5.12 -19.88 8.59
N GLU A 114 -5.05 -20.75 9.60
CA GLU A 114 -6.20 -21.16 10.40
C GLU A 114 -6.81 -19.98 11.18
N GLN A 115 -5.98 -19.12 11.77
CA GLN A 115 -6.43 -17.89 12.44
C GLN A 115 -7.15 -16.94 11.48
N LEU A 116 -6.62 -16.75 10.27
CA LEU A 116 -7.28 -15.93 9.24
C LEU A 116 -8.63 -16.50 8.81
N LEU A 117 -8.76 -17.83 8.67
CA LEU A 117 -10.04 -18.46 8.32
C LEU A 117 -11.09 -18.35 9.43
N GLN A 118 -10.66 -18.26 10.70
CA GLN A 118 -11.57 -17.95 11.82
C GLN A 118 -12.06 -16.50 11.75
N GLU A 119 -11.21 -15.54 11.32
CA GLU A 119 -11.62 -14.15 11.09
C GLU A 119 -12.59 -13.99 9.91
N PHE A 120 -12.54 -14.90 8.93
CA PHE A 120 -13.36 -14.85 7.71
C PHE A 120 -14.18 -16.14 7.50
N PRO A 121 -15.26 -16.35 8.30
CA PRO A 121 -16.11 -17.53 8.14
C PRO A 121 -16.68 -17.67 6.71
N GLY A 122 -16.60 -18.88 6.16
CA GLY A 122 -17.07 -19.19 4.81
C GLY A 122 -16.09 -18.83 3.68
N PHE A 123 -14.88 -18.38 4.01
CA PHE A 123 -13.78 -18.24 3.06
C PHE A 123 -12.95 -19.53 3.03
N GLU A 124 -12.25 -19.72 1.92
CA GLU A 124 -11.20 -20.72 1.72
C GLU A 124 -9.83 -20.03 1.69
N SER A 125 -8.76 -20.83 1.66
CA SER A 125 -7.39 -20.32 1.49
C SER A 125 -6.65 -20.99 0.34
N SER A 126 -5.80 -20.21 -0.33
CA SER A 126 -4.73 -20.70 -1.19
C SER A 126 -3.40 -20.17 -0.66
N THR A 127 -2.41 -21.04 -0.50
CA THR A 127 -1.13 -20.71 0.12
C THR A 127 0.02 -20.83 -0.88
N THR A 128 1.02 -19.95 -0.73
CA THR A 128 2.30 -20.00 -1.45
C THR A 128 3.45 -19.91 -0.45
N ALA A 129 4.69 -19.81 -0.95
CA ALA A 129 5.87 -19.68 -0.09
C ALA A 129 5.80 -18.44 0.82
N ASN A 130 5.36 -17.30 0.28
CA ASN A 130 5.33 -16.02 1.00
C ASN A 130 3.91 -15.51 1.27
N TYR A 131 2.85 -16.10 0.70
CA TYR A 131 1.48 -15.56 0.78
C TYR A 131 0.45 -16.53 1.34
N VAL A 132 -0.59 -15.95 1.96
CA VAL A 132 -1.90 -16.57 2.22
C VAL A 132 -2.96 -15.75 1.50
N ILE A 133 -3.63 -16.37 0.52
CA ILE A 133 -4.76 -15.80 -0.19
C ILE A 133 -6.04 -16.31 0.46
N VAL A 134 -6.71 -15.47 1.23
CA VAL A 134 -8.02 -15.78 1.86
C VAL A 134 -9.11 -15.35 0.88
N HIS A 135 -9.98 -16.25 0.46
CA HIS A 135 -10.92 -15.95 -0.62
C HIS A 135 -12.28 -16.63 -0.50
N ASN A 136 -13.32 -16.00 -1.04
CA ASN A 136 -14.60 -16.66 -1.32
C ASN A 136 -14.93 -16.71 -2.82
N THR A 137 -13.91 -16.49 -3.66
CA THR A 137 -13.97 -16.67 -5.12
C THR A 137 -13.49 -18.06 -5.57
N THR A 138 -13.35 -18.28 -6.88
CA THR A 138 -12.80 -19.50 -7.46
C THR A 138 -11.34 -19.74 -7.02
N ARG A 139 -11.02 -21.00 -6.71
CA ARG A 139 -9.65 -21.42 -6.40
C ARG A 139 -8.67 -21.07 -7.52
N ALA A 140 -9.09 -21.18 -8.77
CA ALA A 140 -8.31 -20.81 -9.95
C ALA A 140 -7.84 -19.35 -9.94
N TYR A 141 -8.71 -18.41 -9.56
CA TYR A 141 -8.35 -16.99 -9.46
C TYR A 141 -7.45 -16.73 -8.26
N ALA A 142 -7.71 -17.36 -7.11
CA ALA A 142 -6.87 -17.25 -5.93
C ALA A 142 -5.44 -17.75 -6.19
N ASP A 143 -5.29 -18.91 -6.84
CA ASP A 143 -3.98 -19.47 -7.23
C ASP A 143 -3.25 -18.56 -8.24
N TRP A 144 -3.99 -17.97 -9.18
CA TRP A 144 -3.42 -17.00 -10.12
C TRP A 144 -2.88 -15.76 -9.39
N CYS A 145 -3.61 -15.23 -8.40
CA CYS A 145 -3.17 -14.10 -7.57
C CYS A 145 -1.88 -14.45 -6.82
N GLY A 146 -1.85 -15.60 -6.13
CA GLY A 146 -0.66 -16.08 -5.43
C GLY A 146 0.55 -16.21 -6.37
N GLY A 147 0.35 -16.79 -7.56
CA GLY A 147 1.40 -16.88 -8.58
C GLY A 147 1.90 -15.52 -9.07
N LEU A 148 1.03 -14.52 -9.24
CA LEU A 148 1.40 -13.16 -9.63
C LEU A 148 2.22 -12.48 -8.52
N TYR A 149 1.76 -12.54 -7.27
CA TYR A 149 2.44 -11.94 -6.13
C TYR A 149 3.81 -12.54 -5.87
N GLU A 150 3.96 -13.87 -6.01
CA GLU A 150 5.27 -14.52 -5.90
C GLU A 150 6.27 -14.05 -6.97
N ARG A 151 5.79 -13.78 -8.20
CA ARG A 151 6.63 -13.20 -9.26
C ARG A 151 7.04 -11.77 -8.91
N LEU A 152 6.09 -10.96 -8.45
CA LEU A 152 6.35 -9.59 -8.02
C LEU A 152 7.36 -9.55 -6.87
N HIS A 153 7.15 -10.35 -5.83
CA HIS A 153 8.04 -10.45 -4.68
C HIS A 153 9.48 -10.76 -5.12
N ARG A 154 9.71 -11.82 -5.90
CA ARG A 154 11.06 -12.15 -6.39
C ARG A 154 11.69 -11.01 -7.20
N ALA A 155 10.92 -10.38 -8.09
CA ALA A 155 11.40 -9.31 -8.92
C ALA A 155 11.72 -8.04 -8.10
N PHE A 156 10.91 -7.73 -7.10
CA PHE A 156 11.12 -6.63 -6.15
C PHE A 156 12.40 -6.83 -5.34
N ILE A 157 12.56 -8.01 -4.73
CA ILE A 157 13.77 -8.33 -3.97
C ILE A 157 15.03 -8.21 -4.84
N ASN A 158 15.00 -8.79 -6.04
CA ASN A 158 16.12 -8.72 -6.98
C ASN A 158 16.44 -7.28 -7.43
N TYR A 159 15.41 -6.46 -7.68
CA TYR A 159 15.59 -5.08 -8.11
C TYR A 159 16.35 -4.23 -7.09
N TRP A 160 16.02 -4.38 -5.81
CA TRP A 160 16.63 -3.63 -4.73
C TRP A 160 17.99 -4.20 -4.29
N LYS A 161 18.13 -5.52 -4.26
CA LYS A 161 19.40 -6.20 -3.98
C LYS A 161 20.49 -5.78 -4.97
N THR A 162 20.17 -5.70 -6.26
CA THR A 162 21.11 -5.25 -7.30
C THR A 162 21.51 -3.78 -7.18
N ARG A 163 20.81 -3.00 -6.34
CA ARG A 163 21.10 -1.60 -6.02
C ARG A 163 21.75 -1.40 -4.64
N GLY A 164 22.12 -2.48 -3.97
CA GLY A 164 22.78 -2.42 -2.67
C GLY A 164 21.85 -2.10 -1.50
N VAL A 165 20.53 -2.16 -1.69
CA VAL A 165 19.56 -2.07 -0.60
C VAL A 165 19.38 -3.46 0.00
N LYS A 166 19.60 -3.59 1.31
CA LYS A 166 19.39 -4.84 2.05
C LYS A 166 17.92 -4.93 2.43
N LEU A 167 17.22 -5.87 1.82
CA LEU A 167 15.86 -6.23 2.20
C LEU A 167 15.87 -7.46 3.10
N VAL A 168 14.84 -7.59 3.92
CA VAL A 168 14.60 -8.75 4.79
C VAL A 168 13.44 -9.59 4.25
N SER A 169 13.38 -10.86 4.66
CA SER A 169 12.19 -11.68 4.43
C SER A 169 11.04 -11.20 5.32
N PRO A 170 9.78 -11.29 4.86
CA PRO A 170 8.62 -11.01 5.70
C PRO A 170 8.62 -11.86 6.96
N GLU A 171 8.32 -11.25 8.10
CA GLU A 171 8.16 -11.95 9.39
C GLU A 171 6.94 -12.88 9.37
N TYR A 172 5.89 -12.49 8.64
CA TYR A 172 4.63 -13.20 8.50
C TYR A 172 4.37 -13.51 7.02
N PRO A 173 3.57 -14.55 6.71
CA PRO A 173 2.99 -14.68 5.39
C PRO A 173 2.21 -13.41 5.02
N LEU A 174 2.42 -12.91 3.80
CA LEU A 174 1.72 -11.75 3.26
C LEU A 174 0.28 -12.12 2.90
N VAL A 175 -0.68 -11.29 3.29
CA VAL A 175 -2.11 -11.64 3.20
C VAL A 175 -2.78 -10.89 2.06
N ALA A 176 -3.51 -11.63 1.22
CA ALA A 176 -4.46 -11.05 0.28
C ALA A 176 -5.87 -11.58 0.54
N LEU A 177 -6.84 -10.67 0.67
CA LEU A 177 -8.25 -10.97 0.85
C LEU A 177 -9.00 -10.74 -0.46
N VAL A 178 -9.54 -11.82 -1.05
CA VAL A 178 -10.13 -11.80 -2.39
C VAL A 178 -11.61 -12.17 -2.36
N PHE A 179 -12.46 -11.18 -2.61
CA PHE A 179 -13.90 -11.34 -2.66
C PHE A 179 -14.39 -11.85 -4.02
N LYS A 180 -15.47 -12.64 -4.04
CA LYS A 180 -16.07 -13.21 -5.25
C LYS A 180 -16.58 -12.19 -6.27
N ASN A 181 -16.96 -10.99 -5.82
CA ASN A 181 -17.49 -9.95 -6.67
C ASN A 181 -17.41 -8.58 -5.98
N ARG A 182 -17.68 -7.53 -6.76
CA ARG A 182 -17.70 -6.14 -6.32
C ARG A 182 -18.64 -5.91 -5.13
N ALA A 183 -19.85 -6.47 -5.13
CA ALA A 183 -20.82 -6.26 -4.05
C ALA A 183 -20.32 -6.78 -2.69
N ALA A 184 -19.74 -7.98 -2.66
CA ALA A 184 -19.16 -8.56 -1.44
C ALA A 184 -17.94 -7.75 -0.95
N TYR A 185 -17.11 -7.28 -1.89
CA TYR A 185 -15.98 -6.41 -1.59
C TYR A 185 -16.44 -5.07 -1.00
N GLU A 186 -17.39 -4.39 -1.61
CA GLU A 186 -17.88 -3.09 -1.12
C GLU A 186 -18.50 -3.21 0.28
N ALA A 187 -19.22 -4.29 0.56
CA ALA A 187 -19.81 -4.54 1.88
C ALA A 187 -18.77 -4.66 3.00
N TYR A 188 -17.60 -5.23 2.69
CA TYR A 188 -16.45 -5.28 3.61
C TYR A 188 -15.69 -3.94 3.62
N ALA A 189 -15.30 -3.46 2.45
CA ALA A 189 -14.36 -2.36 2.31
C ALA A 189 -14.91 -1.02 2.81
N VAL A 190 -16.22 -0.79 2.72
CA VAL A 190 -16.84 0.39 3.32
C VAL A 190 -16.68 0.42 4.84
N LYS A 191 -16.68 -0.75 5.50
CA LYS A 191 -16.43 -0.85 6.95
C LYS A 191 -14.94 -0.74 7.28
N ASP A 192 -14.08 -1.19 6.37
CA ASP A 192 -12.63 -1.23 6.59
C ASP A 192 -11.96 0.14 6.37
N ILE A 193 -12.28 0.84 5.27
CA ILE A 193 -11.64 2.12 4.89
C ILE A 193 -12.63 3.24 4.52
N GLY A 194 -13.94 3.00 4.66
CA GLY A 194 -14.97 4.00 4.41
C GLY A 194 -15.54 4.03 2.98
N PRO A 195 -16.49 4.96 2.68
CA PRO A 195 -17.28 4.96 1.45
C PRO A 195 -16.50 5.10 0.14
N SER A 196 -15.32 5.72 0.18
CA SER A 196 -14.40 5.86 -0.96
C SER A 196 -13.90 4.51 -1.50
N ALA A 197 -13.95 3.44 -0.71
CA ALA A 197 -13.60 2.09 -1.18
C ALA A 197 -14.38 1.64 -2.42
N LYS A 198 -15.59 2.17 -2.61
CA LYS A 198 -16.47 1.80 -3.73
C LYS A 198 -15.88 2.18 -5.09
N SER A 199 -15.05 3.21 -5.18
CA SER A 199 -14.39 3.55 -6.43
C SER A 199 -13.19 2.64 -6.72
N MET A 200 -12.62 1.95 -5.73
CA MET A 200 -11.39 1.19 -5.88
C MET A 200 -11.61 -0.24 -6.40
N LEU A 201 -10.63 -0.77 -7.15
CA LEU A 201 -10.57 -2.19 -7.54
C LEU A 201 -9.93 -3.07 -6.45
N GLY A 202 -9.11 -2.45 -5.60
CA GLY A 202 -8.50 -3.01 -4.42
C GLY A 202 -7.65 -1.96 -3.71
N TYR A 203 -7.16 -2.28 -2.52
CA TYR A 203 -6.30 -1.42 -1.72
C TYR A 203 -5.41 -2.25 -0.79
N PHE A 204 -4.26 -1.71 -0.44
CA PHE A 204 -3.47 -2.17 0.71
C PHE A 204 -3.89 -1.42 1.98
N ASN A 205 -4.32 -2.15 3.00
CA ASN A 205 -4.63 -1.59 4.30
C ASN A 205 -3.39 -1.67 5.22
N ILE A 206 -2.83 -0.50 5.53
CA ILE A 206 -1.62 -0.39 6.36
C ILE A 206 -1.83 -0.85 7.81
N GLN A 207 -3.06 -0.83 8.34
CA GLN A 207 -3.36 -1.29 9.70
C GLN A 207 -3.52 -2.80 9.77
N THR A 208 -4.22 -3.42 8.82
CA THR A 208 -4.40 -4.88 8.82
C THR A 208 -3.29 -5.65 8.11
N ASN A 209 -2.43 -4.94 7.36
CA ASN A 209 -1.37 -5.48 6.51
C ASN A 209 -1.87 -6.37 5.35
N ARG A 210 -3.08 -6.07 4.85
CA ARG A 210 -3.77 -6.91 3.85
C ARG A 210 -3.92 -6.15 2.55
N VAL A 211 -3.67 -6.83 1.43
CA VAL A 211 -4.20 -6.41 0.13
C VAL A 211 -5.63 -6.91 0.03
N VAL A 212 -6.59 -6.02 -0.17
CA VAL A 212 -8.01 -6.34 -0.26
C VAL A 212 -8.50 -6.04 -1.66
N MET A 213 -9.12 -7.01 -2.32
CA MET A 213 -9.60 -6.89 -3.69
C MET A 213 -10.75 -7.86 -3.95
N PHE A 214 -11.31 -7.83 -5.16
CA PHE A 214 -12.27 -8.84 -5.60
C PHE A 214 -11.81 -9.55 -6.87
N ASP A 215 -12.60 -10.54 -7.29
CA ASP A 215 -12.38 -11.25 -8.54
C ASP A 215 -12.71 -10.34 -9.73
N LEU A 216 -11.65 -9.96 -10.44
CA LEU A 216 -11.74 -8.98 -11.52
C LEU A 216 -12.04 -9.65 -12.88
N THR A 217 -12.07 -10.98 -12.95
CA THR A 217 -12.44 -11.68 -14.20
C THR A 217 -13.89 -11.44 -14.60
N GLY A 218 -14.74 -11.06 -13.64
CA GLY A 218 -16.14 -10.69 -13.87
C GLY A 218 -16.38 -9.22 -14.21
N VAL A 219 -15.37 -8.33 -14.09
CA VAL A 219 -15.57 -6.87 -14.25
C VAL A 219 -15.77 -6.45 -15.71
N GLU A 220 -15.18 -7.19 -16.64
CA GLU A 220 -15.13 -6.77 -18.06
C GLU A 220 -16.11 -7.54 -18.95
N ASN A 221 -17.04 -8.32 -18.38
CA ASN A 221 -17.77 -9.37 -19.11
C ASN A 221 -16.84 -10.29 -19.93
N ALA A 222 -15.55 -10.35 -19.58
CA ALA A 222 -14.53 -11.07 -20.34
C ALA A 222 -14.78 -12.58 -20.39
N THR A 223 -15.59 -13.09 -19.46
CA THR A 223 -16.03 -14.49 -19.41
C THR A 223 -17.43 -14.72 -19.95
N GLY A 224 -18.18 -13.68 -20.33
CA GLY A 224 -19.61 -13.81 -20.68
C GLY A 224 -20.46 -14.43 -19.56
N GLY A 225 -20.06 -14.27 -18.29
CA GLY A 225 -20.70 -14.89 -17.14
C GLY A 225 -20.28 -16.33 -16.86
N GLN A 226 -19.35 -16.90 -17.63
CA GLN A 226 -18.80 -18.23 -17.35
C GLN A 226 -17.87 -18.22 -16.13
N ARG A 227 -17.99 -19.26 -15.30
CA ARG A 227 -17.11 -19.47 -14.14
C ARG A 227 -15.71 -19.82 -14.63
N VAL A 228 -14.70 -19.14 -14.11
CA VAL A 228 -13.30 -19.44 -14.43
C VAL A 228 -12.85 -20.68 -13.68
N THR A 229 -12.29 -21.66 -14.39
CA THR A 229 -11.95 -22.98 -13.82
C THR A 229 -10.45 -23.26 -13.75
N SER A 230 -9.60 -22.44 -14.38
CA SER A 230 -8.14 -22.63 -14.39
C SER A 230 -7.38 -21.30 -14.34
N ALA A 231 -6.20 -21.30 -13.72
CA ALA A 231 -5.32 -20.15 -13.67
C ALA A 231 -4.88 -19.68 -15.08
N ASP A 232 -4.78 -20.60 -16.05
CA ASP A 232 -4.49 -20.26 -17.45
C ASP A 232 -5.62 -19.49 -18.12
N GLN A 233 -6.88 -19.80 -17.78
CA GLN A 233 -8.03 -19.02 -18.24
C GLN A 233 -8.05 -17.63 -17.60
N VAL A 234 -7.78 -17.52 -16.29
CA VAL A 234 -7.60 -16.22 -15.61
C VAL A 234 -6.52 -15.41 -16.31
N ASN A 235 -5.37 -16.02 -16.58
CA ASN A 235 -4.25 -15.36 -17.22
C ASN A 235 -4.63 -14.87 -18.63
N ARG A 236 -5.33 -15.68 -19.44
CA ARG A 236 -5.79 -15.25 -20.77
C ARG A 236 -6.74 -14.05 -20.73
N ILE A 237 -7.57 -13.93 -19.68
CA ILE A 237 -8.46 -12.78 -19.48
C ILE A 237 -7.62 -11.56 -19.08
N LEU A 238 -6.72 -11.72 -18.12
CA LEU A 238 -6.01 -10.60 -17.50
C LEU A 238 -4.78 -10.11 -18.28
N ILE A 239 -4.35 -10.82 -19.33
CA ILE A 239 -3.38 -10.29 -20.30
C ILE A 239 -4.02 -9.42 -21.40
N GLN A 240 -5.35 -9.33 -21.45
CA GLN A 240 -6.03 -8.51 -22.45
C GLN A 240 -5.77 -7.01 -22.17
N PRO A 241 -5.69 -6.16 -23.20
CA PRO A 241 -5.48 -4.73 -23.02
C PRO A 241 -6.54 -4.04 -22.13
N ALA A 242 -7.76 -4.57 -22.08
CA ALA A 242 -8.81 -4.06 -21.20
C ALA A 242 -8.42 -4.23 -19.71
N ALA A 243 -7.90 -5.41 -19.36
CA ALA A 243 -7.49 -5.76 -18.01
C ALA A 243 -6.13 -5.17 -17.58
N GLU A 244 -5.47 -4.36 -18.41
CA GLU A 244 -4.17 -3.75 -18.09
C GLU A 244 -4.20 -2.99 -16.76
N ARG A 245 -5.23 -2.17 -16.57
CA ARG A 245 -5.39 -1.34 -15.36
C ARG A 245 -5.68 -2.18 -14.13
N THR A 246 -6.45 -3.24 -14.32
CA THR A 246 -6.81 -4.21 -13.29
C THR A 246 -5.56 -4.90 -12.74
N VAL A 247 -4.70 -5.40 -13.61
CA VAL A 247 -3.42 -6.02 -13.21
C VAL A 247 -2.49 -4.99 -12.60
N ALA A 248 -2.42 -3.78 -13.16
CA ALA A 248 -1.62 -2.68 -12.59
C ALA A 248 -2.04 -2.41 -11.13
N THR A 249 -3.33 -2.25 -10.84
CA THR A 249 -3.80 -2.07 -9.46
C THR A 249 -3.42 -3.24 -8.54
N ILE A 250 -3.58 -4.49 -8.98
CA ILE A 250 -3.18 -5.66 -8.16
C ILE A 250 -1.69 -5.60 -7.81
N VAL A 251 -0.84 -5.23 -8.77
CA VAL A 251 0.61 -5.10 -8.56
C VAL A 251 0.95 -3.86 -7.72
N HIS A 252 0.21 -2.76 -7.87
CA HIS A 252 0.35 -1.54 -7.07
C HIS A 252 0.23 -1.85 -5.58
N GLU A 253 -0.89 -2.44 -5.17
CA GLU A 253 -1.18 -2.70 -3.76
C GLU A 253 -0.23 -3.74 -3.17
N ALA A 254 0.12 -4.76 -3.94
CA ALA A 254 1.13 -5.73 -3.51
C ALA A 254 2.53 -5.14 -3.41
N THR A 255 2.87 -4.11 -4.21
CA THR A 255 4.15 -3.40 -4.08
C THR A 255 4.23 -2.67 -2.73
N HIS A 256 3.16 -1.99 -2.31
CA HIS A 256 3.07 -1.41 -0.96
C HIS A 256 3.26 -2.48 0.11
N GLN A 257 2.53 -3.60 0.01
CA GLN A 257 2.66 -4.68 0.99
C GLN A 257 4.10 -5.21 1.07
N ILE A 258 4.74 -5.49 -0.06
CA ILE A 258 6.12 -5.99 -0.08
C ILE A 258 7.09 -4.93 0.49
N SER A 259 6.93 -3.65 0.15
CA SER A 259 7.82 -2.59 0.62
C SER A 259 7.81 -2.47 2.14
N TYR A 260 6.63 -2.54 2.74
CA TYR A 260 6.43 -2.47 4.19
C TYR A 260 6.93 -3.70 4.94
N ASN A 261 6.82 -4.89 4.35
CA ASN A 261 7.14 -6.14 5.04
C ASN A 261 8.56 -6.66 4.75
N CYS A 262 9.25 -6.09 3.75
CA CYS A 262 10.63 -6.46 3.43
C CYS A 262 11.66 -5.42 3.88
N GLY A 263 11.24 -4.44 4.69
CA GLY A 263 12.12 -3.44 5.30
C GLY A 263 12.57 -2.33 4.34
N LEU A 264 11.81 -2.03 3.29
CA LEU A 264 12.07 -0.85 2.46
C LEU A 264 11.36 0.40 3.01
N GLN A 265 10.19 0.18 3.64
CA GLN A 265 9.39 1.20 4.29
C GLN A 265 8.87 0.65 5.62
N THR A 266 8.57 1.53 6.57
CA THR A 266 8.03 1.14 7.88
C THR A 266 6.55 1.46 7.96
N ARG A 267 5.70 0.49 8.33
CA ARG A 267 4.26 0.72 8.50
C ARG A 267 4.00 1.79 9.56
N LEU A 268 3.03 2.67 9.29
CA LEU A 268 2.66 3.82 10.13
C LEU A 268 3.77 4.85 10.38
N ALA A 269 4.95 4.72 9.77
CA ALA A 269 5.92 5.81 9.74
C ALA A 269 5.50 6.87 8.71
N GLY A 270 6.00 8.10 8.86
CA GLY A 270 5.73 9.26 7.98
C GLY A 270 6.27 9.18 6.54
N ASN A 271 6.21 7.99 5.91
CA ASN A 271 6.64 7.72 4.54
C ASN A 271 6.01 8.74 3.56
N PRO A 272 6.80 9.55 2.85
CA PRO A 272 6.25 10.52 1.90
C PRO A 272 5.43 9.85 0.80
N LYS A 273 4.26 10.43 0.47
CA LYS A 273 3.39 9.86 -0.58
C LYS A 273 4.06 9.87 -1.94
N TRP A 274 4.82 10.91 -2.27
CA TRP A 274 5.48 10.99 -3.58
C TRP A 274 6.37 9.78 -3.89
N VAL A 275 7.07 9.24 -2.89
CA VAL A 275 8.00 8.12 -3.09
C VAL A 275 7.27 6.78 -2.95
N SER A 276 6.33 6.67 -2.02
CA SER A 276 5.54 5.45 -1.82
C SER A 276 4.70 5.15 -3.06
N GLU A 277 3.92 6.14 -3.51
CA GLU A 277 3.05 5.99 -4.67
C GLU A 277 3.84 5.99 -6.00
N GLY A 278 4.86 6.84 -6.10
CA GLY A 278 5.72 6.88 -7.27
C GLY A 278 6.47 5.58 -7.51
N MET A 279 6.91 4.91 -6.42
CA MET A 279 7.48 3.57 -6.48
C MET A 279 6.43 2.53 -6.87
N ALA A 280 5.26 2.51 -6.24
CA ALA A 280 4.21 1.55 -6.60
C ALA A 280 3.88 1.62 -8.11
N ILE A 281 3.70 2.81 -8.67
CA ILE A 281 3.47 3.01 -10.12
C ILE A 281 4.68 2.57 -10.97
N PHE A 282 5.90 2.76 -10.47
CA PHE A 282 7.11 2.33 -11.16
C PHE A 282 7.23 0.79 -11.26
N PHE A 283 6.70 0.05 -10.27
CA PHE A 283 6.67 -1.42 -10.25
C PHE A 283 5.43 -2.00 -10.92
N GLU A 284 4.29 -1.29 -10.89
CA GLU A 284 3.02 -1.78 -11.44
C GLU A 284 2.99 -1.89 -12.95
N THR A 285 3.87 -1.14 -13.64
CA THR A 285 3.84 -0.99 -15.10
C THR A 285 3.79 -2.36 -15.77
N PRO A 286 2.64 -2.74 -16.35
CA PRO A 286 2.44 -4.09 -16.87
C PRO A 286 3.25 -4.27 -18.16
N ASP A 287 3.50 -5.54 -18.49
CA ASP A 287 3.97 -5.91 -19.82
C ASP A 287 3.14 -7.05 -20.35
N LEU A 288 2.05 -6.65 -20.99
CA LEU A 288 1.09 -7.55 -21.60
C LEU A 288 1.65 -8.31 -22.80
N ARG A 289 2.83 -7.92 -23.34
CA ARG A 289 3.52 -8.70 -24.38
C ARG A 289 4.12 -9.99 -23.82
N ASN A 290 4.28 -10.07 -22.50
CA ASN A 290 4.69 -11.29 -21.84
C ASN A 290 3.46 -12.17 -21.58
N ARG A 291 3.55 -13.45 -21.95
CA ARG A 291 2.51 -14.46 -21.68
C ARG A 291 2.10 -14.57 -20.21
N ARG A 292 2.88 -14.01 -19.28
CA ARG A 292 2.62 -13.99 -17.83
C ARG A 292 1.94 -12.71 -17.31
N GLY A 293 1.56 -11.76 -18.19
CA GLY A 293 0.77 -10.55 -17.88
C GLY A 293 1.52 -9.39 -17.23
N TRP A 294 2.62 -9.66 -16.51
CA TRP A 294 3.48 -8.63 -15.91
C TRP A 294 4.95 -9.01 -16.12
N SER A 295 5.74 -8.11 -16.75
CA SER A 295 7.20 -8.25 -16.81
C SER A 295 7.97 -6.95 -17.07
N GLY A 296 8.97 -6.70 -16.23
CA GLY A 296 9.90 -5.60 -16.41
C GLY A 296 9.54 -4.39 -15.55
N ILE A 297 10.25 -4.27 -14.43
CA ILE A 297 10.18 -3.13 -13.51
C ILE A 297 10.77 -1.88 -14.19
N GLY A 298 10.13 -0.73 -14.02
CA GLY A 298 10.69 0.56 -14.44
C GLY A 298 10.61 0.85 -15.93
N LYS A 299 9.62 0.26 -16.61
CA LYS A 299 9.15 0.69 -17.93
C LYS A 299 8.41 2.03 -17.84
N VAL A 300 8.22 2.66 -18.99
CA VAL A 300 7.48 3.93 -19.08
C VAL A 300 5.99 3.66 -18.89
N HIS A 301 5.39 4.26 -17.87
CA HIS A 301 3.96 4.19 -17.63
C HIS A 301 3.22 5.20 -18.51
N ARG A 302 2.70 4.76 -19.66
CA ARG A 302 2.18 5.64 -20.72
C ARG A 302 1.08 6.60 -20.26
N LEU A 303 0.17 6.14 -19.39
CA LEU A 303 -0.91 6.98 -18.85
C LEU A 303 -0.36 8.12 -17.97
N HIS A 304 0.46 7.81 -16.97
CA HIS A 304 1.08 8.80 -16.10
C HIS A 304 2.03 9.73 -16.85
N LEU A 305 2.76 9.23 -17.85
CA LEU A 305 3.56 10.08 -18.73
C LEU A 305 2.70 11.08 -19.51
N ALA A 306 1.63 10.61 -20.15
CA ALA A 306 0.73 11.48 -20.91
C ALA A 306 0.07 12.52 -19.99
N ASN A 307 -0.35 12.12 -18.79
CA ASN A 307 -0.93 13.04 -17.79
C ASN A 307 0.09 14.08 -17.31
N PHE A 308 1.33 13.66 -17.08
CA PHE A 308 2.42 14.56 -16.71
C PHE A 308 2.71 15.58 -17.83
N GLN A 309 2.84 15.12 -19.09
CA GLN A 309 3.15 15.97 -20.25
C GLN A 309 2.02 16.94 -20.59
N ARG A 310 0.75 16.51 -20.53
CA ARG A 310 -0.42 17.35 -20.88
C ARG A 310 -0.66 18.49 -19.92
N ARG A 311 -0.34 18.32 -18.63
CA ARG A 311 -0.66 19.31 -17.60
C ARG A 311 0.42 20.37 -17.41
N SER A 312 1.40 20.45 -18.33
CA SER A 312 2.56 21.35 -18.31
C SER A 312 3.01 21.65 -16.88
N PRO A 313 3.84 20.79 -16.26
CA PRO A 313 4.22 20.98 -14.87
C PRO A 313 4.84 22.37 -14.71
N GLY A 314 4.11 23.30 -14.08
CA GLY A 314 4.68 24.58 -13.69
C GLY A 314 5.87 24.34 -12.75
N ASN A 315 6.65 25.39 -12.50
CA ASN A 315 7.76 25.29 -11.54
C ASN A 315 7.24 24.90 -10.13
N GLY A 316 8.08 24.23 -9.33
CA GLY A 316 7.77 23.87 -7.95
C GLY A 316 7.02 22.54 -7.76
N VAL A 317 6.97 21.67 -8.77
CA VAL A 317 6.41 20.31 -8.63
C VAL A 317 7.13 19.53 -7.55
N ILE A 318 8.47 19.51 -7.58
CA ILE A 318 9.27 18.72 -6.64
C ILE A 318 9.01 19.20 -5.21
N ARG A 319 9.15 20.51 -4.96
CA ARG A 319 8.90 21.08 -3.62
C ARG A 319 7.50 20.74 -3.13
N ARG A 320 6.47 20.91 -3.97
CA ARG A 320 5.07 20.69 -3.58
C ARG A 320 4.81 19.26 -3.12
N ILE A 321 5.20 18.25 -3.90
CA ILE A 321 4.88 16.85 -3.59
C ILE A 321 5.83 16.22 -2.55
N VAL A 322 7.03 16.79 -2.37
CA VAL A 322 7.98 16.35 -1.33
C VAL A 322 7.59 16.91 0.03
N ALA A 323 7.16 18.17 0.08
CA ALA A 323 6.80 18.84 1.34
C ALA A 323 5.43 18.39 1.88
N ASP A 324 4.46 18.10 1.00
CA ASP A 324 3.06 17.95 1.40
C ASP A 324 2.38 16.76 0.69
N ASP A 325 1.64 15.97 1.48
CA ASP A 325 0.87 14.82 1.02
C ASP A 325 -0.58 15.20 0.64
N GLN A 326 -1.07 16.41 0.97
CA GLN A 326 -2.42 16.89 0.60
C GLN A 326 -2.75 16.77 -0.89
N PRO A 327 -1.82 17.00 -1.84
CA PRO A 327 -2.12 16.81 -3.26
C PRO A 327 -2.62 15.40 -3.62
N PHE A 328 -2.30 14.39 -2.82
CA PHE A 328 -2.69 12.98 -3.02
C PHE A 328 -4.06 12.63 -2.41
N THR A 329 -4.64 13.48 -1.56
CA THR A 329 -5.88 13.19 -0.82
C THR A 329 -7.14 13.68 -1.54
N SER A 330 -7.01 14.68 -2.41
CA SER A 330 -8.14 15.30 -3.12
C SER A 330 -8.38 14.64 -4.48
N SER A 331 -9.63 14.28 -4.77
CA SER A 331 -10.07 13.69 -6.05
C SER A 331 -9.71 14.55 -7.27
N THR A 332 -9.63 15.87 -7.09
CA THR A 332 -9.28 16.82 -8.15
C THR A 332 -7.78 16.84 -8.46
N THR A 333 -6.93 16.71 -7.44
CA THR A 333 -5.46 16.86 -7.58
C THR A 333 -4.70 15.55 -7.60
N ALA A 334 -5.27 14.48 -7.01
CA ALA A 334 -4.59 13.21 -6.80
C ALA A 334 -4.03 12.62 -8.09
N GLY A 335 -4.82 12.55 -9.17
CA GLY A 335 -4.34 12.01 -10.45
C GLY A 335 -3.12 12.75 -11.01
N VAL A 336 -2.99 14.06 -10.73
CA VAL A 336 -1.80 14.84 -11.08
C VAL A 336 -0.64 14.51 -10.17
N ALA A 337 -0.89 14.47 -8.86
CA ALA A 337 0.12 14.17 -7.84
C ALA A 337 0.74 12.79 -8.07
N TYR A 338 -0.07 11.76 -8.34
CA TYR A 338 0.40 10.42 -8.73
C TYR A 338 1.26 10.43 -10.00
N SER A 339 0.84 11.17 -11.02
CA SER A 339 1.62 11.29 -12.27
C SER A 339 2.95 12.00 -12.06
N GLN A 340 2.98 13.01 -11.17
CA GLN A 340 4.19 13.73 -10.79
C GLN A 340 5.12 12.90 -9.91
N ALA A 341 4.57 12.15 -8.96
CA ALA A 341 5.26 11.21 -8.09
C ALA A 341 5.96 10.10 -8.89
N TRP A 342 5.24 9.49 -9.83
CA TRP A 342 5.81 8.53 -10.77
C TRP A 342 6.90 9.16 -11.63
N ALA A 343 6.66 10.34 -12.20
CA ALA A 343 7.64 11.02 -13.05
C ALA A 343 8.94 11.32 -12.29
N LEU A 344 8.83 11.85 -11.07
CA LEU A 344 9.98 12.13 -10.21
C LEU A 344 10.73 10.85 -9.84
N THR A 345 10.00 9.80 -9.44
CA THR A 345 10.58 8.48 -9.14
C THR A 345 11.31 7.91 -10.36
N TYR A 346 10.67 7.93 -11.53
CA TYR A 346 11.26 7.45 -12.78
C TYR A 346 12.53 8.23 -13.13
N TYR A 347 12.49 9.56 -13.07
CA TYR A 347 13.64 10.41 -13.33
C TYR A 347 14.81 10.09 -12.38
N LEU A 348 14.59 10.08 -11.06
CA LEU A 348 15.62 9.79 -10.07
C LEU A 348 16.19 8.37 -10.22
N GLN A 349 15.35 7.38 -10.51
CA GLN A 349 15.79 6.01 -10.78
C GLN A 349 16.58 5.88 -12.09
N LYS A 350 16.48 6.83 -13.04
CA LYS A 350 17.29 6.82 -14.26
C LYS A 350 18.58 7.63 -14.11
N THR A 351 18.55 8.75 -13.38
CA THR A 351 19.66 9.72 -13.32
C THR A 351 20.47 9.67 -12.04
N GLN A 352 19.87 9.26 -10.91
CA GLN A 352 20.46 9.33 -9.57
C GLN A 352 20.22 8.05 -8.73
N LYS A 353 20.46 6.88 -9.33
CA LYS A 353 20.16 5.55 -8.75
C LYS A 353 20.75 5.33 -7.35
N LYS A 354 22.00 5.73 -7.14
CA LYS A 354 22.71 5.54 -5.86
C LYS A 354 22.06 6.38 -4.76
N GLN A 355 21.82 7.65 -5.06
CA GLN A 355 21.15 8.61 -4.17
C GLN A 355 19.74 8.15 -3.84
N TYR A 356 18.98 7.67 -4.84
CA TYR A 356 17.63 7.16 -4.61
C TYR A 356 17.64 5.95 -3.68
N SER A 357 18.60 5.04 -3.85
CA SER A 357 18.74 3.86 -2.97
C SER A 357 19.13 4.24 -1.54
N GLN A 358 19.99 5.25 -1.37
CA GLN A 358 20.35 5.80 -0.06
C GLN A 358 19.16 6.52 0.60
N TYR A 359 18.38 7.28 -0.17
CA TYR A 359 17.16 7.92 0.32
C TYR A 359 16.16 6.89 0.84
N MET A 360 15.91 5.82 0.08
CA MET A 360 15.04 4.73 0.54
C MET A 360 15.56 4.04 1.80
N LYS A 361 16.89 3.85 1.92
CA LYS A 361 17.49 3.31 3.13
C LYS A 361 17.22 4.22 4.34
N GLY A 362 17.36 5.54 4.18
CA GLY A 362 17.01 6.49 5.25
C GLY A 362 15.54 6.41 5.67
N LEU A 363 14.62 6.21 4.73
CA LEU A 363 13.20 6.00 5.05
C LEU A 363 12.94 4.69 5.79
N SER A 364 13.68 3.62 5.48
CA SER A 364 13.54 2.33 6.17
C SER A 364 13.96 2.37 7.64
N GLU A 365 14.73 3.37 8.05
CA GLU A 365 15.19 3.56 9.42
C GLU A 365 14.20 4.40 10.26
N MET A 366 13.15 4.94 9.64
CA MET A 366 12.11 5.69 10.33
C MET A 366 11.30 4.81 11.27
N GLN A 367 10.96 5.36 12.44
CA GLN A 367 10.12 4.70 13.42
C GLN A 367 8.63 4.89 13.10
N PRO A 368 7.77 3.90 13.43
CA PRO A 368 6.33 4.09 13.36
C PRO A 368 5.88 5.32 14.16
N LEU A 369 4.86 6.02 13.67
CA LEU A 369 4.28 7.22 14.29
C LEU A 369 5.24 8.42 14.40
N ALA A 370 6.46 8.33 13.87
CA ALA A 370 7.33 9.49 13.73
C ALA A 370 6.71 10.46 12.72
N GLU A 371 6.38 11.66 13.20
CA GLU A 371 5.96 12.77 12.37
C GLU A 371 7.18 13.50 11.80
N GLU A 372 6.98 14.11 10.64
CA GLU A 372 7.97 15.00 10.04
C GLU A 372 7.30 16.24 9.51
N THR A 373 7.95 17.36 9.75
CA THR A 373 7.60 18.66 9.17
C THR A 373 7.92 18.70 7.67
N ALA A 374 7.30 19.65 6.98
CA ALA A 374 7.59 19.91 5.57
C ALA A 374 9.08 20.26 5.35
N GLU A 375 9.66 21.01 6.29
CA GLU A 375 11.06 21.44 6.29
C GLU A 375 12.01 20.24 6.41
N GLU A 376 11.75 19.32 7.33
CA GLU A 376 12.55 18.10 7.52
C GLU A 376 12.50 17.20 6.28
N ARG A 377 11.30 17.02 5.69
CA ARG A 377 11.13 16.27 4.43
C ARG A 377 11.94 16.87 3.29
N LEU A 378 11.88 18.18 3.12
CA LEU A 378 12.63 18.91 2.09
C LEU A 378 14.13 18.85 2.35
N GLN A 379 14.57 18.98 3.60
CA GLN A 379 15.99 18.89 3.98
C GLN A 379 16.54 17.50 3.70
N ARG A 380 15.81 16.44 4.06
CA ARG A 380 16.20 15.05 3.75
C ARG A 380 16.31 14.84 2.24
N PHE A 381 15.32 15.33 1.48
CA PHE A 381 15.33 15.24 0.03
C PHE A 381 16.54 15.96 -0.58
N GLN A 382 16.81 17.20 -0.16
CA GLN A 382 17.95 17.99 -0.64
C GLN A 382 19.29 17.36 -0.25
N THR A 383 19.38 16.76 0.93
CA THR A 383 20.58 16.02 1.37
C THR A 383 20.87 14.85 0.44
N ALA A 384 19.84 14.15 -0.05
CA ALA A 384 20.00 13.02 -0.95
C ALA A 384 20.25 13.43 -2.42
N PHE A 385 19.50 14.42 -2.93
CA PHE A 385 19.42 14.70 -4.38
C PHE A 385 20.00 16.06 -4.80
N GLY A 386 20.43 16.87 -3.84
CA GLY A 386 20.96 18.22 -4.06
C GLY A 386 19.88 19.30 -4.15
N ASP A 387 20.26 20.45 -4.68
CA ASP A 387 19.40 21.63 -4.81
C ASP A 387 18.14 21.34 -5.66
N ILE A 388 16.95 21.62 -5.09
CA ILE A 388 15.66 21.32 -5.73
C ILE A 388 15.46 22.13 -7.01
N VAL A 389 15.88 23.40 -7.04
CA VAL A 389 15.68 24.27 -8.21
C VAL A 389 16.48 23.74 -9.40
N LYS A 390 17.75 23.38 -9.17
CA LYS A 390 18.61 22.73 -10.16
C LYS A 390 18.11 21.35 -10.56
N LEU A 391 17.55 20.58 -9.63
CA LEU A 391 16.99 19.28 -9.94
C LEU A 391 15.77 19.44 -10.86
N GLU A 392 14.89 20.39 -10.55
CA GLU A 392 13.67 20.66 -11.29
C GLU A 392 13.93 21.16 -12.72
N SER A 393 14.94 22.02 -12.91
CA SER A 393 15.35 22.52 -14.23
C SER A 393 15.84 21.41 -15.18
N ASN A 394 16.29 20.28 -14.65
CA ASN A 394 16.66 19.10 -15.43
C ASN A 394 15.51 18.07 -15.54
N PHE A 395 14.72 17.92 -14.48
CA PHE A 395 13.63 16.97 -14.37
C PHE A 395 12.55 17.17 -15.43
N VAL A 396 12.00 18.39 -15.54
CA VAL A 396 10.88 18.66 -16.46
C VAL A 396 11.31 18.44 -17.92
N PRO A 397 12.42 19.01 -18.42
CA PRO A 397 12.88 18.76 -19.79
C PRO A 397 13.20 17.30 -20.07
N PHE A 398 13.75 16.55 -19.10
CA PHE A 398 13.98 15.12 -19.25
C PHE A 398 12.66 14.38 -19.50
N MET A 399 11.65 14.61 -18.67
CA MET A 399 10.37 13.91 -18.76
C MET A 399 9.57 14.28 -20.01
N LEU A 400 9.68 15.52 -20.50
CA LEU A 400 9.05 15.94 -21.77
C LEU A 400 9.68 15.25 -23.00
N LYS A 401 10.91 14.73 -22.91
CA LYS A 401 11.59 14.02 -24.00
C LYS A 401 11.29 12.52 -24.06
N ILE A 402 10.77 11.92 -22.97
CA ILE A 402 10.42 10.50 -22.92
C ILE A 402 9.23 10.21 -23.84
N ARG A 403 9.27 9.08 -24.54
CA ARG A 403 8.25 8.62 -25.50
C ARG A 403 7.61 7.32 -25.06
#